data_AF-A0A382WV70-F1
#
_entry.id   AF-A0A382WV70-F1
#
_cell.length_a   1.000
_cell.length_b   1.000
_cell.length_c   1.000
_cell.angle_alpha   90.00
_cell.angle_beta   90.00
_cell.angle_gamma   90.00
#
_symmetry.space_group_name_H-M   'P 1'
#
loop_
_entity.id
_entity.type
_entity.pdbx_description
1 polymer ?
#
loop_
_entity_poly.entity_id
_entity_poly.type
_entity_poly.pdbx_seq_one_letter_code
_entity_poly.pdbx_strand_id
1 'polypeptide(L)'
;MFKEVSTKLHFPKIEEGILEFWKTEDIFQKSVRNRSLDPPFVFLEGPPFANAPPGVHHVLARVMKDAICRYKTMTGHYVQRKAGWDTHGLPVEYQVEKKLNIKNKRDLEAYGVKNFIEKCKENVFQYEQDWRKMTERIGFWVDMDDPYITLSNNYIESVWW
;
A
#
# COMPACT_ATOMS: atom_id res chain seq x y z
N MET A 1 1.32 -9.25 -39.53
CA MET A 1 2.24 -10.39 -39.35
C MET A 1 2.61 -10.44 -37.87
N PHE A 2 2.48 -11.59 -37.21
CA PHE A 2 2.80 -11.72 -35.78
C PHE A 2 4.32 -11.77 -35.56
N LYS A 3 4.78 -11.34 -34.39
CA LYS A 3 6.18 -11.52 -33.99
C LYS A 3 6.44 -12.98 -33.64
N GLU A 4 7.57 -13.51 -34.10
CA GLU A 4 8.02 -14.85 -33.76
C GLU A 4 8.30 -14.95 -32.25
N VAL A 5 7.82 -16.02 -31.62
CA VAL A 5 7.93 -16.25 -30.18
C VAL A 5 9.03 -17.26 -29.91
N SER A 6 10.02 -16.88 -29.12
CA SER A 6 11.06 -17.79 -28.64
C SER A 6 10.45 -18.90 -27.78
N THR A 7 10.89 -20.14 -27.98
CA THR A 7 10.55 -21.27 -27.11
C THR A 7 11.22 -21.18 -25.73
N LYS A 8 12.24 -20.33 -25.57
CA LYS A 8 12.86 -20.00 -24.29
C LYS A 8 12.12 -18.82 -23.65
N LEU A 9 11.24 -19.11 -22.70
CA LEU A 9 10.46 -18.11 -21.96
C LEU A 9 11.22 -17.64 -20.72
N HIS A 10 11.46 -16.34 -20.63
CA HIS A 10 12.03 -15.68 -19.46
C HIS A 10 10.96 -14.83 -18.76
N PHE A 11 10.07 -15.48 -18.01
CA PHE A 11 8.91 -14.82 -17.39
C PHE A 11 9.25 -13.57 -16.57
N PRO A 12 10.29 -13.55 -15.70
CA PRO A 12 10.62 -12.33 -14.95
C PRO A 12 10.89 -11.12 -15.84
N LYS A 13 11.60 -11.33 -16.96
CA LYS A 13 11.92 -10.27 -17.92
C LYS A 13 10.70 -9.84 -18.74
N ILE A 14 9.81 -10.78 -19.05
CA ILE A 14 8.54 -10.48 -19.73
C ILE A 14 7.65 -9.63 -18.81
N GLU A 15 7.53 -10.01 -17.54
CA GLU A 15 6.79 -9.25 -16.52
C GLU A 15 7.35 -7.84 -16.35
N GLU A 16 8.66 -7.67 -16.23
CA GLU A 16 9.32 -6.35 -16.17
C GLU A 16 8.96 -5.48 -17.38
N GLY A 17 8.96 -6.05 -18.59
CA GLY A 17 8.54 -5.34 -19.79
C GLY A 17 7.06 -4.94 -19.78
N ILE A 18 6.18 -5.78 -19.23
CA ILE A 18 4.75 -5.48 -19.09
C ILE A 18 4.52 -4.39 -18.04
N LEU A 19 5.22 -4.45 -16.90
CA LEU A 19 5.15 -3.43 -15.85
C LEU A 19 5.59 -2.06 -16.38
N GLU A 20 6.69 -2.02 -17.15
CA GLU A 20 7.18 -0.79 -17.76
C GLU A 20 6.19 -0.23 -18.78
N PHE A 21 5.60 -1.09 -19.61
CA PHE A 21 4.54 -0.70 -20.53
C PHE A 21 3.33 -0.12 -19.77
N TRP A 22 2.84 -0.80 -18.73
CA TRP A 22 1.70 -0.32 -17.94
C TRP A 22 1.96 1.02 -17.28
N LYS A 23 3.19 1.23 -16.80
CA LYS A 23 3.62 2.49 -16.18
C LYS A 23 3.71 3.62 -17.19
N THR A 24 4.44 3.41 -18.29
CA THR A 24 4.64 4.42 -19.35
C THR A 24 3.31 4.84 -19.98
N GLU A 25 2.41 3.89 -20.19
CA GLU A 25 1.11 4.14 -20.80
C GLU A 25 0.01 4.47 -19.79
N ASP A 26 0.32 4.66 -18.50
CA ASP A 26 -0.66 4.98 -17.45
C ASP A 26 -1.91 4.07 -17.47
N ILE A 27 -1.67 2.76 -17.68
CA ILE A 27 -2.74 1.79 -17.99
C ILE A 27 -3.70 1.63 -16.82
N PHE A 28 -3.20 1.64 -15.58
CA PHE A 28 -4.05 1.56 -14.40
C PHE A 28 -5.05 2.72 -14.36
N GLN A 29 -4.57 3.97 -14.44
CA GLN A 29 -5.47 5.12 -14.35
C GLN A 29 -6.38 5.22 -15.59
N LYS A 30 -5.89 4.89 -16.80
CA LYS A 30 -6.74 4.75 -17.99
C LYS A 30 -7.88 3.74 -17.74
N SER A 31 -7.60 2.62 -17.08
CA SER A 31 -8.63 1.60 -16.79
C SER A 31 -9.73 2.10 -15.85
N VAL A 32 -9.41 3.02 -14.93
CA VAL A 32 -10.36 3.66 -14.01
C VAL A 32 -11.12 4.79 -14.71
N ARG A 33 -10.41 5.68 -15.42
CA ARG A 33 -11.01 6.84 -16.13
C ARG A 33 -11.91 6.44 -17.30
N ASN A 34 -11.69 5.28 -17.92
CA ASN A 34 -12.51 4.76 -19.02
C ASN A 34 -13.84 4.11 -18.55
N ARG A 35 -14.22 4.24 -17.28
CA ARG A 35 -15.47 3.71 -16.73
C ARG A 35 -16.42 4.83 -16.32
N SER A 36 -17.70 4.65 -16.61
CA SER A 36 -18.78 5.43 -16.00
C SER A 36 -18.75 5.22 -14.50
N LEU A 37 -19.01 6.26 -13.70
CA LEU A 37 -19.08 6.18 -12.23
C LEU A 37 -20.15 5.20 -11.73
N ASP A 38 -21.11 4.83 -12.59
CA ASP A 38 -22.17 3.86 -12.33
C ASP A 38 -22.09 2.68 -13.31
N PRO A 39 -22.11 1.40 -12.84
CA PRO A 39 -22.21 0.96 -11.44
C PRO A 39 -20.87 1.02 -10.68
N PRO A 40 -20.83 1.54 -9.43
CA PRO A 40 -19.63 1.50 -8.63
C PRO A 40 -19.38 0.12 -8.02
N PHE A 41 -18.11 -0.22 -7.83
CA PHE A 41 -17.67 -1.28 -6.93
C PHE A 41 -16.69 -0.69 -5.93
N VAL A 42 -17.14 -0.54 -4.69
CA VAL A 42 -16.35 0.07 -3.60
C VAL A 42 -15.35 -0.96 -3.07
N PHE A 43 -14.07 -0.64 -3.21
CA PHE A 43 -12.97 -1.43 -2.68
C PHE A 43 -12.33 -0.69 -1.50
N LEU A 44 -12.19 -1.38 -0.37
CA LEU A 44 -11.49 -0.87 0.81
C LEU A 44 -10.23 -1.71 1.03
N GLU A 45 -9.07 -1.05 0.94
CA GLU A 45 -7.79 -1.65 1.27
C GLU A 45 -7.61 -1.59 2.79
N GLY A 46 -7.45 -2.76 3.44
CA GLY A 46 -7.10 -2.82 4.86
C GLY A 46 -5.66 -2.35 5.06
N PRO A 47 -5.43 -1.21 5.73
CA PRO A 47 -4.17 -0.50 5.68
C PRO A 47 -3.09 -1.26 6.46
N PRO A 48 -1.95 -1.59 5.86
CA PRO A 48 -0.84 -2.18 6.59
C PRO A 48 -0.08 -1.16 7.44
N PHE A 49 0.71 -1.66 8.38
CA PHE A 49 1.76 -0.88 9.04
C PHE A 49 3.03 -0.86 8.15
N ALA A 50 3.55 0.33 7.83
CA ALA A 50 4.79 0.51 7.07
C ALA A 50 6.06 0.58 7.95
N ASN A 51 5.98 0.16 9.22
CA ASN A 51 7.11 0.09 10.13
C ASN A 51 7.86 -1.27 10.06
N ALA A 52 7.43 -2.19 9.20
CA ALA A 52 8.09 -3.47 8.94
C ALA A 52 8.06 -3.83 7.44
N PRO A 53 9.01 -4.63 6.94
CA PRO A 53 9.03 -5.04 5.54
C PRO A 53 7.83 -5.96 5.22
N PRO A 54 7.37 -5.97 3.96
CA PRO A 54 6.26 -6.85 3.58
C PRO A 54 6.66 -8.33 3.58
N GLY A 55 5.78 -9.20 4.06
CA GLY A 55 5.92 -10.67 3.97
C GLY A 55 5.02 -11.32 2.91
N VAL A 56 5.21 -12.63 2.70
CA VAL A 56 4.47 -13.43 1.69
C VAL A 56 2.95 -13.42 1.88
N HIS A 57 2.47 -13.30 3.12
CA HIS A 57 1.04 -13.22 3.42
C HIS A 57 0.41 -11.93 2.86
N HIS A 58 1.16 -10.83 2.78
CA HIS A 58 0.72 -9.61 2.12
C HIS A 58 0.56 -9.80 0.61
N VAL A 59 1.48 -10.56 -0.02
CA VAL A 59 1.37 -10.89 -1.45
C VAL A 59 0.09 -11.66 -1.72
N LEU A 60 -0.18 -12.72 -0.93
CA LEU A 60 -1.40 -13.52 -1.08
C LEU A 60 -2.67 -12.66 -0.98
N ALA A 61 -2.77 -11.84 0.07
CA ALA A 61 -3.92 -10.97 0.27
C ALA A 61 -4.10 -9.98 -0.89
N ARG A 62 -3.01 -9.37 -1.38
CA ARG A 62 -3.04 -8.37 -2.46
C ARG A 62 -3.37 -8.99 -3.81
N VAL A 63 -2.87 -10.17 -4.13
CA VAL A 63 -3.22 -10.89 -5.37
C VAL A 63 -4.72 -11.16 -5.44
N MET A 64 -5.32 -11.62 -4.33
CA MET A 64 -6.76 -11.86 -4.27
C MET A 64 -7.57 -10.57 -4.43
N LYS A 65 -7.21 -9.51 -3.70
CA LYS A 65 -7.84 -8.18 -3.81
C LYS A 65 -7.76 -7.65 -5.25
N ASP A 66 -6.59 -7.72 -5.87
CA ASP A 66 -6.34 -7.23 -7.23
C ASP A 66 -7.17 -7.98 -8.28
N ALA A 67 -7.19 -9.31 -8.21
CA ALA A 67 -7.95 -10.16 -9.13
C ALA A 67 -9.44 -9.79 -9.14
N ILE A 68 -10.04 -9.60 -7.97
CA ILE A 68 -11.44 -9.17 -7.85
C ILE A 68 -11.65 -7.77 -8.42
N CYS A 69 -10.77 -6.82 -8.11
CA CYS A 69 -10.90 -5.45 -8.62
C CYS A 69 -10.78 -5.41 -10.16
N ARG A 70 -9.85 -6.17 -10.75
CA ARG A 70 -9.72 -6.32 -12.20
C ARG A 70 -10.97 -6.95 -12.81
N TYR A 71 -11.48 -8.04 -12.23
CA TYR A 71 -12.72 -8.67 -12.68
C TYR A 71 -13.90 -7.70 -12.68
N LYS A 72 -14.07 -6.91 -11.61
CA LYS A 72 -15.12 -5.89 -11.52
C LYS A 72 -14.95 -4.78 -12.55
N THR A 73 -13.71 -4.34 -12.77
CA THR A 73 -13.38 -3.38 -13.83
C THR A 73 -13.73 -3.94 -15.21
N MET A 74 -13.44 -5.22 -15.49
CA MET A 74 -13.74 -5.87 -16.77
C MET A 74 -15.24 -6.08 -17.00
N THR A 75 -16.01 -6.26 -15.93
CA THR A 75 -17.49 -6.39 -15.96
C THR A 75 -18.21 -5.03 -15.94
N GLY A 76 -17.49 -3.93 -16.19
CA GLY A 76 -18.08 -2.61 -16.42
C GLY A 76 -18.21 -1.71 -15.20
N HIS A 77 -17.74 -2.12 -14.02
CA HIS A 77 -17.85 -1.31 -12.81
C HIS A 77 -16.75 -0.24 -12.73
N TYR A 78 -17.08 0.90 -12.13
CA TYR A 78 -16.08 1.85 -11.65
C TYR A 78 -15.47 1.37 -10.34
N VAL A 79 -14.17 1.12 -10.34
CA VAL A 79 -13.44 0.58 -9.17
C VAL A 79 -12.30 1.51 -8.82
N GLN A 80 -12.56 2.45 -7.91
CA GLN A 80 -11.51 3.28 -7.32
C GLN A 80 -10.71 2.46 -6.30
N ARG A 81 -9.39 2.59 -6.31
CA ARG A 81 -8.49 1.78 -5.47
C ARG A 81 -7.45 2.69 -4.82
N LYS A 82 -7.62 2.96 -3.54
CA LYS A 82 -6.75 3.82 -2.74
C LYS A 82 -6.03 2.98 -1.69
N ALA A 83 -4.71 3.15 -1.57
CA ALA A 83 -3.95 2.53 -0.49
C ALA A 83 -4.21 3.28 0.83
N GLY A 84 -3.79 2.69 1.94
CA GLY A 84 -3.71 3.40 3.20
C GLY A 84 -2.60 2.90 4.10
N TRP A 85 -2.30 3.67 5.14
CA TRP A 85 -1.30 3.35 6.13
C TRP A 85 -1.88 3.43 7.55
N ASP A 86 -1.74 2.34 8.29
CA ASP A 86 -1.99 2.33 9.72
C ASP A 86 -0.71 2.81 10.43
N THR A 87 -0.85 3.87 11.22
CA THR A 87 0.27 4.67 11.73
C THR A 87 0.17 4.94 13.22
N HIS A 88 -0.82 4.36 13.90
CA HIS A 88 -1.02 4.51 15.34
C HIS A 88 -0.94 3.17 16.09
N GLY A 89 -0.94 3.27 17.41
CA GLY A 89 -1.14 2.13 18.30
C GLY A 89 0.11 1.29 18.58
N LEU A 90 -0.12 0.21 19.34
CA LEU A 90 0.92 -0.64 19.92
C LEU A 90 1.94 -1.18 18.90
N PRO A 91 1.58 -1.60 17.68
CA PRO A 91 2.56 -2.10 16.72
C PRO A 91 3.65 -1.07 16.37
N VAL A 92 3.31 0.22 16.37
CA VAL A 92 4.25 1.32 16.11
C VAL A 92 5.05 1.63 17.38
N GLU A 93 4.35 1.87 18.48
CA GLU A 93 4.95 2.26 19.76
C GLU A 93 5.98 1.23 20.24
N TYR A 94 5.63 -0.05 20.18
CA TYR A 94 6.49 -1.15 20.65
C TYR A 94 7.81 -1.26 19.89
N GLN A 95 7.82 -0.97 18.58
CA GLN A 95 9.06 -0.97 17.82
C GLN A 95 9.99 0.18 18.23
N VAL A 96 9.42 1.36 18.52
CA VAL A 96 10.18 2.52 18.99
C VAL A 96 10.68 2.29 20.42
N GLU A 97 9.86 1.74 21.30
CA GLU A 97 10.26 1.35 22.66
C GLU A 97 11.47 0.42 22.63
N LYS A 98 11.44 -0.62 21.78
CA LYS A 98 12.58 -1.52 21.58
C LYS A 98 13.84 -0.83 21.11
N LYS A 99 13.73 0.08 20.13
CA LYS A 99 14.88 0.83 19.59
C LYS A 99 15.50 1.77 20.63
N LEU A 100 14.68 2.37 21.48
CA LEU A 100 15.09 3.30 22.52
C LEU A 100 15.38 2.62 23.86
N ASN A 101 15.22 1.29 23.94
CA ASN A 101 15.34 0.51 25.18
C ASN A 101 14.45 1.04 26.33
N ILE A 102 13.28 1.55 25.99
CA ILE A 102 12.22 1.94 26.94
C ILE A 102 11.52 0.66 27.39
N LYS A 103 11.51 0.39 28.70
CA LYS A 103 10.93 -0.86 29.25
C LYS A 103 9.63 -0.63 30.01
N ASN A 104 9.42 0.60 30.47
CA ASN A 104 8.27 0.95 31.29
C ASN A 104 7.93 2.44 31.13
N LYS A 105 6.78 2.82 31.70
CA LYS A 105 6.26 4.19 31.62
C LYS A 105 7.22 5.25 32.17
N ARG A 106 7.99 4.95 33.22
CA ARG A 106 8.94 5.92 33.82
C ARG A 106 10.08 6.23 32.85
N ASP A 107 10.55 5.23 32.12
CA ASP A 107 11.57 5.43 31.08
C ASP A 107 11.04 6.33 29.95
N LEU A 108 9.78 6.12 29.54
CA LEU A 108 9.10 6.94 28.53
C LEU A 108 8.91 8.38 29.02
N GLU A 109 8.44 8.57 30.25
CA GLU A 109 8.27 9.89 30.86
C GLU A 109 9.62 10.62 30.99
N ALA A 110 10.70 9.90 31.34
CA ALA A 110 12.06 10.45 31.39
C ALA A 110 12.62 10.80 30.01
N TYR A 111 12.30 10.01 28.97
CA TYR A 111 12.65 10.31 27.58
C TYR A 111 11.87 11.51 27.01
N GLY A 112 10.64 11.69 27.51
CA GLY A 112 9.71 12.73 27.11
C GLY A 112 8.70 12.25 26.07
N VAL A 113 7.41 12.39 26.40
CA VAL A 113 6.29 11.95 25.55
C VAL A 113 6.35 12.56 24.14
N LYS A 114 6.69 13.86 24.05
CA LYS A 114 6.82 14.55 22.75
C LYS A 114 7.91 13.91 21.88
N ASN A 115 9.08 13.64 22.46
CA ASN A 115 10.20 13.03 21.74
C ASN A 115 9.83 11.62 21.26
N PHE A 116 9.10 10.87 22.10
CA PHE A 116 8.62 9.54 21.75
C PHE A 116 7.65 9.58 20.56
N ILE A 117 6.67 10.49 20.58
CA ILE A 117 5.71 10.67 19.49
C ILE A 117 6.42 11.01 18.18
N GLU A 118 7.40 11.91 18.19
CA GLU A 118 8.15 12.25 16.97
C GLU A 118 8.91 11.04 16.44
N LYS A 119 9.49 10.20 17.31
CA LYS A 119 10.11 8.93 16.89
C LYS A 119 9.12 7.92 16.32
N CYS A 120 7.90 7.85 16.85
CA CYS A 120 6.82 7.06 16.26
C CYS A 120 6.47 7.55 14.85
N LYS A 121 6.30 8.86 14.67
CA LYS A 121 6.01 9.45 13.34
C LYS A 121 7.11 9.22 12.32
N GLU A 122 8.38 9.28 12.72
CA GLU A 122 9.51 8.93 11.85
C GLU A 122 9.49 7.45 11.46
N ASN A 123 9.08 6.56 12.37
CA ASN A 123 9.15 5.12 12.18
C ASN A 123 8.03 4.55 11.29
N VAL A 124 6.85 5.18 11.24
CA VAL A 124 5.67 4.61 10.54
C VAL A 124 5.86 4.44 9.03
N PHE A 125 6.78 5.17 8.41
CA PHE A 125 7.06 5.09 6.97
C PHE A 125 8.40 4.41 6.64
N GLN A 126 9.07 3.80 7.62
CA GLN A 126 10.43 3.27 7.46
C GLN A 126 10.57 2.31 6.28
N TYR A 127 9.55 1.50 6.01
CA TYR A 127 9.54 0.49 4.94
C TYR A 127 8.58 0.83 3.79
N GLU A 128 8.07 2.06 3.69
CA GLU A 128 7.11 2.45 2.63
C GLU A 128 7.64 2.11 1.23
N GLN A 129 8.93 2.37 0.96
CA GLN A 129 9.55 2.08 -0.33
C GLN A 129 9.60 0.58 -0.64
N ASP A 130 9.87 -0.27 0.36
CA ASP A 130 9.86 -1.72 0.19
C ASP A 130 8.46 -2.23 -0.12
N TRP A 131 7.45 -1.66 0.54
CA TRP A 131 6.06 -1.93 0.25
C TRP A 131 5.68 -1.48 -1.15
N ARG A 132 6.05 -0.27 -1.58
CA ARG A 132 5.82 0.25 -2.93
C ARG A 132 6.43 -0.66 -3.98
N LYS A 133 7.71 -1.02 -3.82
CA LYS A 133 8.42 -1.94 -4.72
C LYS A 133 7.73 -3.30 -4.81
N MET A 134 7.28 -3.86 -3.68
CA MET A 134 6.53 -5.12 -3.70
C MET A 134 5.17 -4.95 -4.41
N THR A 135 4.40 -3.89 -4.11
CA THR A 135 3.12 -3.57 -4.77
C THR A 135 3.26 -3.57 -6.28
N GLU A 136 4.24 -2.81 -6.79
CA GLU A 136 4.48 -2.65 -8.22
C GLU A 136 4.93 -3.97 -8.84
N ARG A 137 5.86 -4.68 -8.17
CA ARG A 137 6.43 -5.92 -8.72
C ARG A 137 5.40 -7.04 -8.86
N ILE A 138 4.43 -7.14 -7.95
CA ILE A 138 3.34 -8.13 -8.04
C ILE A 138 2.18 -7.66 -8.93
N GLY A 139 2.27 -6.44 -9.50
CA GLY A 139 1.24 -5.88 -10.36
C GLY A 139 -0.05 -5.51 -9.64
N PHE A 140 -0.02 -5.23 -8.33
CA PHE A 140 -1.20 -4.81 -7.58
C PHE A 140 -1.54 -3.35 -7.93
N TRP A 141 -2.63 -3.14 -8.67
CA TRP A 141 -3.05 -1.80 -9.08
C TRP A 141 -3.82 -1.11 -7.95
N VAL A 142 -3.15 -0.17 -7.29
CA VAL A 142 -3.69 0.66 -6.22
C VAL A 142 -2.97 2.01 -6.23
N ASP A 143 -3.68 3.09 -5.94
CA ASP A 143 -3.09 4.42 -5.78
C ASP A 143 -2.28 4.48 -4.49
N MET A 144 -0.97 4.61 -4.62
CA MET A 144 -0.03 4.79 -3.51
C MET A 144 0.52 6.22 -3.43
N ASP A 145 0.12 7.10 -4.35
CA ASP A 145 0.62 8.48 -4.42
C ASP A 145 -0.29 9.43 -3.62
N ASP A 146 -1.57 9.10 -3.54
CA ASP A 146 -2.51 9.66 -2.56
C ASP A 146 -3.04 8.51 -1.67
N PRO A 147 -2.31 8.05 -0.64
CA PRO A 147 -2.84 7.09 0.34
C PRO A 147 -3.60 7.81 1.45
N TYR A 148 -4.61 7.17 2.06
CA TYR A 148 -5.13 7.68 3.33
C TYR A 148 -4.18 7.32 4.48
N ILE A 149 -3.98 8.25 5.40
CA ILE A 149 -3.00 8.10 6.48
C ILE A 149 -3.70 8.37 7.81
N THR A 150 -3.66 7.40 8.71
CA THR A 150 -4.41 7.46 9.98
C THR A 150 -3.91 8.56 10.93
N LEU A 151 -2.64 8.97 10.86
CA LEU A 151 -2.09 10.12 11.61
C LEU A 151 -2.37 11.49 10.99
N SER A 152 -3.04 11.56 9.84
CA SER A 152 -3.42 12.85 9.25
C SER A 152 -4.54 13.51 10.05
N ASN A 153 -4.51 14.84 10.16
CA ASN A 153 -5.51 15.59 10.94
C ASN A 153 -6.94 15.34 10.43
N ASN A 154 -7.15 15.28 9.10
CA ASN A 154 -8.46 15.01 8.52
C ASN A 154 -8.98 13.61 8.91
N TYR A 155 -8.10 12.61 8.96
CA TYR A 155 -8.49 11.27 9.39
C TYR A 155 -8.83 11.25 10.88
N ILE A 156 -8.00 11.87 11.72
CA ILE A 156 -8.23 11.96 13.17
C ILE A 156 -9.56 12.66 13.46
N GLU A 157 -9.84 13.77 12.79
CA GLU A 157 -11.11 14.50 12.91
C GLU A 157 -12.30 13.61 12.54
N SER A 158 -12.19 12.81 11.48
CA SER A 158 -13.27 11.87 11.08
C SER A 158 -13.54 10.76 12.10
N VAL A 159 -12.56 10.41 12.94
CA VAL A 159 -12.72 9.42 14.02
C VAL A 159 -13.40 10.02 15.25
N TRP A 160 -13.28 11.34 15.46
CA TRP A 160 -13.92 12.03 16.58
C TRP A 160 -15.40 12.36 16.35
N TRP A 161 -15.82 12.42 15.09
CA TRP A 161 -17.19 12.75 14.70
C TRP A 161 -18.19 11.62 14.99
#